data_AF-A0A953TS77-F1
#
_entry.id   AF-A0A953TS77-F1
#
_cell.length_a   1.000
_cell.length_b   1.000
_cell.length_c   1.000
_cell.angle_alpha   90.00
_cell.angle_beta   90.00
_cell.angle_gamma   90.00
#
_symmetry.space_group_name_H-M   'P 1'
#
loop_
_entity.id
_entity.type
_entity.pdbx_description
1 polymer ?
#
loop_
_entity_poly.entity_id
_entity_poly.type
_entity_poly.pdbx_seq_one_letter_code
_entity_poly.pdbx_strand_id
1 'polypeptide(L)'
;GNPLGAVVRSIPTALQGVMKPLFQWYIPNLKYSLFLRLMSEQAAEHAADLKSGAMTRTQLARKVVDSVENRFGELNFDNLFWNRTFKTAMQFAFRSVTWKLGNVRELGGGICGQAKEFGRWAWQAHELLGGAPREVSVKSGLLAKPMKIPFPEPGMAKPGVLPKLDMKASWNVSLILLTAGLGSIAAKALSGKYPWDWADAEHRDDGSGARAKAMYLETVHPRTGETDSHGKPVRISLPTYWKDVEHAISNPAQYVLGSLSTTLGKSLDLAHNEDYFGNYIYNPNAGLGTKLKQSGKYVFPTPFVLSNYQRNLKSAGKKTAALSAFGFPKAPSNLDYTPAERMAADLLKVREARHTPEEIEAWQAKHEALKAGELGRKEMHRYLRDQRHTWLERDFRRLTFPEALKVYNVASEEEKGTLDPLMRRKSRNYREAHGRKAWAEAEKEALQ
;
A
#
# COMPACT_ATOMS: atom_id res chain seq x y z
N GLY A 1 -29.65 -20.60 -21.07
CA GLY A 1 -28.29 -20.03 -20.95
C GLY A 1 -28.09 -19.55 -19.52
N ASN A 2 -26.87 -19.64 -18.97
CA ASN A 2 -26.56 -19.21 -17.60
C ASN A 2 -26.27 -17.69 -17.57
N PRO A 3 -27.22 -16.83 -17.17
CA PRO A 3 -27.06 -15.37 -17.23
C PRO A 3 -25.95 -14.87 -16.30
N LEU A 4 -25.78 -15.51 -15.12
CA LEU A 4 -24.66 -15.24 -14.22
C LEU A 4 -23.32 -15.61 -14.87
N GLY A 5 -23.26 -16.75 -15.55
CA GLY A 5 -22.08 -17.16 -16.32
C GLY A 5 -21.75 -16.22 -17.48
N ALA A 6 -22.76 -15.60 -18.10
CA ALA A 6 -22.57 -14.62 -19.17
C ALA A 6 -22.01 -13.30 -18.64
N VAL A 7 -22.55 -12.78 -17.52
CA VAL A 7 -22.04 -11.55 -16.85
C VAL A 7 -20.62 -11.75 -16.33
N VAL A 8 -20.31 -12.94 -15.81
CA VAL A 8 -18.96 -13.24 -15.31
C VAL A 8 -17.93 -13.31 -16.45
N ARG A 9 -18.34 -13.75 -17.66
CA ARG A 9 -17.46 -13.79 -18.84
C ARG A 9 -17.38 -12.46 -19.59
N SER A 10 -18.36 -11.59 -19.46
CA SER A 10 -18.37 -10.28 -20.13
C SER A 10 -17.33 -9.34 -19.57
N ILE A 11 -17.04 -9.39 -18.26
CA ILE A 11 -16.01 -8.53 -17.62
C ILE A 11 -14.60 -8.82 -18.17
N PRO A 12 -14.09 -10.07 -18.18
CA PRO A 12 -12.81 -10.38 -18.81
C PRO A 12 -12.76 -10.05 -20.30
N THR A 13 -13.86 -10.25 -21.03
CA THR A 13 -13.93 -9.98 -22.47
C THR A 13 -13.87 -8.48 -22.76
N ALA A 14 -14.60 -7.66 -22.00
CA ALA A 14 -14.53 -6.20 -22.09
C ALA A 14 -13.12 -5.70 -21.75
N LEU A 15 -12.50 -6.25 -20.69
CA LEU A 15 -11.11 -5.94 -20.35
C LEU A 15 -10.15 -6.34 -21.47
N GLN A 16 -10.30 -7.50 -22.10
CA GLN A 16 -9.48 -7.91 -23.23
C GLN A 16 -9.61 -6.95 -24.43
N GLY A 17 -10.83 -6.47 -24.71
CA GLY A 17 -11.10 -5.49 -25.76
C GLY A 17 -10.35 -4.17 -25.55
N VAL A 18 -10.22 -3.72 -24.31
CA VAL A 18 -9.46 -2.51 -23.95
C VAL A 18 -7.95 -2.77 -23.89
N MET A 19 -7.53 -3.89 -23.31
CA MET A 19 -6.12 -4.19 -23.07
C MET A 19 -5.36 -4.54 -24.35
N LYS A 20 -6.00 -5.22 -25.30
CA LYS A 20 -5.35 -5.64 -26.55
C LYS A 20 -4.75 -4.48 -27.36
N PRO A 21 -5.48 -3.41 -27.73
CA PRO A 21 -4.89 -2.28 -28.45
C PRO A 21 -3.84 -1.54 -27.63
N LEU A 22 -4.03 -1.47 -26.31
CA LEU A 22 -3.09 -0.83 -25.39
C LEU A 22 -1.72 -1.52 -25.42
N PHE A 23 -1.68 -2.85 -25.26
CA PHE A 23 -0.43 -3.61 -25.22
C PHE A 23 0.16 -3.91 -26.60
N GLN A 24 -0.65 -4.03 -27.65
CA GLN A 24 -0.14 -4.36 -28.99
C GLN A 24 0.36 -3.16 -29.78
N TRP A 25 -0.26 -1.98 -29.60
CA TRP A 25 0.05 -0.81 -30.42
C TRP A 25 0.50 0.37 -29.58
N TYR A 26 -0.28 0.71 -28.55
CA TYR A 26 -0.07 1.97 -27.83
C TYR A 26 1.21 1.97 -26.98
N ILE A 27 1.40 0.98 -26.10
CA ILE A 27 2.57 0.87 -25.23
C ILE A 27 3.88 0.75 -26.02
N PRO A 28 4.00 -0.12 -27.06
CA PRO A 28 5.20 -0.17 -27.88
C PRO A 28 5.54 1.17 -28.56
N ASN A 29 4.53 1.84 -29.14
CA ASN A 29 4.73 3.14 -29.80
C ASN A 29 5.12 4.23 -28.79
N LEU A 30 4.52 4.22 -27.59
CA LEU A 30 4.90 5.13 -26.51
C LEU A 30 6.34 4.92 -26.09
N LYS A 31 6.77 3.68 -25.86
CA LYS A 31 8.15 3.34 -25.50
C LYS A 31 9.13 3.85 -26.56
N TYR A 32 8.82 3.62 -27.83
CA TYR A 32 9.66 4.10 -28.94
C TYR A 32 9.74 5.63 -28.97
N SER A 33 8.61 6.32 -28.82
CA SER A 33 8.57 7.79 -28.79
C SER A 33 9.38 8.35 -27.60
N LEU A 34 9.26 7.73 -26.43
CA LEU A 34 10.00 8.14 -25.23
C LEU A 34 11.49 7.90 -25.39
N PHE A 35 11.88 6.76 -25.97
CA PHE A 35 13.28 6.48 -26.29
C PHE A 35 13.85 7.56 -27.22
N LEU A 36 13.18 7.90 -28.32
CA LEU A 36 13.66 8.92 -29.26
C LEU A 36 13.86 10.28 -28.56
N ARG A 37 12.88 10.68 -27.74
CA ARG A 37 12.96 11.92 -26.98
C ARG A 37 14.12 11.92 -25.99
N LEU A 38 14.21 10.90 -25.14
CA LEU A 38 15.26 10.80 -24.13
C LEU A 38 16.65 10.68 -24.76
N MET A 39 16.77 9.98 -25.89
CA MET A 39 18.03 9.92 -26.63
C MET A 39 18.46 11.27 -27.16
N SER A 40 17.52 12.09 -27.66
CA SER A 40 17.83 13.43 -28.12
C SER A 40 18.30 14.32 -26.97
N GLU A 41 17.59 14.29 -25.84
CA GLU A 41 17.94 15.05 -24.63
C GLU A 41 19.31 14.62 -24.06
N GLN A 42 19.50 13.31 -23.86
CA GLN A 42 20.74 12.76 -23.29
C GLN A 42 21.94 12.89 -24.23
N ALA A 43 21.76 12.83 -25.55
CA ALA A 43 22.84 13.06 -26.49
C ALA A 43 23.31 14.53 -26.49
N ALA A 44 22.41 15.48 -26.25
CA ALA A 44 22.77 16.87 -26.06
C ALA A 44 23.52 17.09 -24.74
N GLU A 45 23.08 16.45 -23.66
CA GLU A 45 23.74 16.54 -22.34
C GLU A 45 25.14 15.91 -22.34
N HIS A 46 25.32 14.77 -22.98
CA HIS A 46 26.59 14.06 -23.10
C HIS A 46 27.38 14.42 -24.37
N ALA A 47 27.08 15.53 -25.03
CA ALA A 47 27.72 15.90 -26.29
C ALA A 47 29.25 16.03 -26.19
N ALA A 48 29.77 16.49 -25.04
CA ALA A 48 31.21 16.57 -24.79
C ALA A 48 31.84 15.17 -24.64
N ASP A 49 31.22 14.28 -23.86
CA ASP A 49 31.68 12.90 -23.63
C ASP A 49 31.63 12.06 -24.92
N LEU A 50 30.63 12.31 -25.76
CA LEU A 50 30.49 11.68 -27.08
C LEU A 50 31.56 12.17 -28.06
N LYS A 51 31.96 13.45 -27.98
CA LYS A 51 33.03 14.03 -28.81
C LYS A 51 34.42 13.59 -28.36
N SER A 52 34.65 13.47 -27.05
CA SER A 52 35.93 13.02 -26.49
C SER A 52 36.13 11.51 -26.58
N GLY A 53 35.07 10.74 -26.89
CA GLY A 53 35.12 9.28 -26.93
C GLY A 53 35.04 8.62 -25.54
N ALA A 54 34.89 9.40 -24.46
CA ALA A 54 34.68 8.89 -23.11
C ALA A 54 33.40 8.04 -22.99
N MET A 55 32.42 8.29 -23.88
CA MET A 55 31.23 7.47 -24.02
C MET A 55 30.86 7.29 -25.49
N THR A 56 30.42 6.08 -25.85
CA THR A 56 29.87 5.83 -27.19
C THR A 56 28.36 6.08 -27.23
N ARG A 57 27.82 6.43 -28.41
CA ARG A 57 26.37 6.54 -28.64
C ARG A 57 25.64 5.25 -28.29
N THR A 58 26.26 4.08 -28.52
CA THR A 58 25.70 2.77 -28.17
C THR A 58 25.58 2.57 -26.66
N GLN A 59 26.58 2.99 -25.88
CA GLN A 59 26.51 2.93 -24.41
C GLN A 59 25.43 3.86 -23.87
N LEU A 60 25.30 5.07 -24.43
CA LEU A 60 24.24 5.99 -24.07
C LEU A 60 22.85 5.41 -24.41
N ALA A 61 22.70 4.85 -25.61
CA ALA A 61 21.46 4.21 -26.05
C ALA A 61 21.01 3.08 -25.14
N ARG A 62 21.94 2.22 -24.69
CA ARG A 62 21.63 1.15 -23.72
C ARG A 62 21.10 1.72 -22.40
N LYS A 63 21.74 2.75 -21.85
CA LYS A 63 21.27 3.41 -20.61
C LYS A 63 19.87 4.00 -20.77
N VAL A 64 19.58 4.61 -21.91
CA VAL A 64 18.26 5.20 -22.18
C VAL A 64 17.20 4.12 -22.35
N VAL A 65 17.47 3.06 -23.13
CA VAL A 65 16.56 1.91 -23.27
C VAL A 65 16.29 1.27 -21.90
N ASP A 66 17.33 1.04 -21.08
CA ASP A 66 17.16 0.47 -19.75
C ASP A 66 16.27 1.35 -18.85
N SER A 67 16.40 2.68 -18.94
CA SER A 67 15.53 3.61 -18.20
C SER A 67 14.09 3.59 -18.72
N VAL A 68 13.87 3.56 -20.04
CA VAL A 68 12.52 3.38 -20.62
C VAL A 68 11.91 2.07 -20.14
N GLU A 69 12.63 0.96 -20.23
CA GLU A 69 12.14 -0.36 -19.80
C GLU A 69 11.85 -0.43 -18.30
N ASN A 70 12.68 0.20 -17.45
CA ASN A 70 12.40 0.30 -16.01
C ASN A 70 11.07 1.04 -15.74
N ARG A 71 10.81 2.16 -16.44
CA ARG A 71 9.62 3.00 -16.25
C ARG A 71 8.33 2.32 -16.69
N PHE A 72 8.40 1.44 -17.67
CA PHE A 72 7.25 0.65 -18.13
C PHE A 72 7.14 -0.71 -17.43
N GLY A 73 8.06 -1.06 -16.53
CA GLY A 73 8.04 -2.31 -15.76
C GLY A 73 8.31 -3.59 -16.57
N GLU A 74 8.67 -3.43 -17.85
CA GLU A 74 8.92 -4.50 -18.82
C GLU A 74 10.41 -4.81 -18.99
N LEU A 75 11.16 -4.73 -17.88
CA LEU A 75 12.60 -5.03 -17.85
C LEU A 75 12.97 -6.25 -18.71
N ASN A 76 13.84 -6.04 -19.69
CA ASN A 76 14.41 -7.15 -20.44
C ASN A 76 15.35 -7.96 -19.52
N PHE A 77 14.89 -9.13 -19.10
CA PHE A 77 15.66 -10.04 -18.23
C PHE A 77 17.03 -10.42 -18.81
N ASP A 78 17.18 -10.38 -20.13
CA ASP A 78 18.41 -10.79 -20.79
C ASP A 78 19.52 -9.72 -20.60
N ASN A 79 19.17 -8.49 -20.26
CA ASN A 79 20.10 -7.43 -19.84
C ASN A 79 20.52 -7.55 -18.36
N LEU A 80 19.92 -8.45 -17.58
CA LEU A 80 20.22 -8.64 -16.14
C LEU A 80 21.35 -9.66 -15.89
N PHE A 81 21.85 -10.31 -16.94
CA PHE A 81 22.86 -11.38 -16.87
C PHE A 81 22.49 -12.54 -15.92
N TRP A 82 21.19 -12.76 -15.69
CA TRP A 82 20.71 -13.85 -14.85
C TRP A 82 20.78 -15.17 -15.63
N ASN A 83 21.32 -16.22 -15.00
CA ASN A 83 21.26 -17.54 -15.61
C ASN A 83 19.78 -17.98 -15.73
N ARG A 84 19.50 -18.84 -16.73
CA ARG A 84 18.13 -19.24 -17.09
C ARG A 84 17.37 -19.87 -15.91
N THR A 85 18.07 -20.62 -15.07
CA THR A 85 17.54 -21.26 -13.86
C THR A 85 17.11 -20.24 -12.81
N PHE A 86 17.93 -19.23 -12.55
CA PHE A 86 17.63 -18.16 -11.59
C PHE A 86 16.48 -17.29 -12.08
N LYS A 87 16.44 -16.96 -13.38
CA LYS A 87 15.31 -16.25 -14.02
C LYS A 87 13.99 -17.00 -13.82
N THR A 88 13.96 -18.30 -14.16
CA THR A 88 12.77 -19.14 -13.99
C THR A 88 12.38 -19.29 -12.52
N ALA A 89 13.35 -19.49 -11.63
CA ALA A 89 13.11 -19.57 -10.19
C ALA A 89 12.51 -18.28 -9.65
N MET A 90 12.96 -17.11 -10.11
CA MET A 90 12.42 -15.82 -9.70
C MET A 90 11.02 -15.53 -10.25
N GLN A 91 10.75 -15.92 -11.49
CA GLN A 91 9.40 -15.83 -12.09
C GLN A 91 8.41 -16.80 -11.44
N PHE A 92 8.89 -17.95 -10.97
CA PHE A 92 8.11 -18.89 -10.17
C PHE A 92 7.90 -18.38 -8.74
N ALA A 93 8.95 -17.81 -8.13
CA ALA A 93 8.94 -17.28 -6.77
C ALA A 93 8.01 -16.10 -6.61
N PHE A 94 7.99 -15.17 -7.57
CA PHE A 94 7.35 -13.88 -7.42
C PHE A 94 6.38 -13.56 -8.56
N ARG A 95 5.26 -12.91 -8.23
CA ARG A 95 4.22 -12.54 -9.20
C ARG A 95 4.69 -11.51 -10.24
N SER A 96 5.65 -10.65 -9.91
CA SER A 96 6.11 -9.54 -10.79
C SER A 96 7.53 -9.03 -10.46
N VAL A 97 8.55 -9.84 -10.73
CA VAL A 97 9.97 -9.51 -10.42
C VAL A 97 10.45 -8.24 -11.13
N THR A 98 10.11 -8.07 -12.41
CA THR A 98 10.57 -6.94 -13.24
C THR A 98 10.05 -5.61 -12.73
N TRP A 99 8.75 -5.54 -12.43
CA TRP A 99 8.09 -4.35 -11.93
C TRP A 99 8.70 -3.87 -10.61
N LYS A 100 9.03 -4.79 -9.71
CA LYS A 100 9.64 -4.43 -8.42
C LYS A 100 11.08 -3.96 -8.56
N LEU A 101 11.87 -4.65 -9.40
CA LEU A 101 13.26 -4.27 -9.63
C LEU A 101 13.37 -2.92 -10.35
N GLY A 102 12.47 -2.63 -11.30
CA GLY A 102 12.34 -1.33 -11.94
C GLY A 102 12.03 -0.22 -10.94
N ASN A 103 11.02 -0.42 -10.08
CA ASN A 103 10.64 0.55 -9.05
C ASN A 103 11.79 0.91 -8.12
N VAL A 104 12.51 -0.09 -7.60
CA VAL A 104 13.65 0.15 -6.70
C VAL A 104 14.79 0.89 -7.41
N ARG A 105 15.06 0.56 -8.68
CA ARG A 105 16.13 1.18 -9.48
C ARG A 105 15.83 2.61 -9.92
N GLU A 106 14.57 2.94 -10.17
CA GLU A 106 14.15 4.29 -10.57
C GLU A 106 13.91 5.19 -9.35
N LEU A 107 13.21 4.71 -8.32
CA LEU A 107 13.02 5.47 -7.07
C LEU A 107 14.34 5.70 -6.33
N GLY A 108 15.08 4.61 -6.06
CA GLY A 108 16.38 4.69 -5.39
C GLY A 108 17.43 5.39 -6.24
N GLY A 109 17.40 5.19 -7.56
CA GLY A 109 18.27 5.87 -8.50
C GLY A 109 18.02 7.37 -8.57
N GLY A 110 16.77 7.81 -8.55
CA GLY A 110 16.39 9.23 -8.58
C GLY A 110 16.76 9.99 -7.30
N ILE A 111 16.57 9.38 -6.13
CA ILE A 111 17.00 9.99 -4.86
C ILE A 111 18.53 10.19 -4.85
N CYS A 112 19.29 9.15 -5.23
CA CYS A 112 20.75 9.21 -5.30
C CYS A 112 21.26 10.16 -6.38
N GLY A 113 20.64 10.18 -7.57
CA GLY A 113 20.97 11.09 -8.66
C GLY A 113 20.74 12.55 -8.27
N GLN A 114 19.58 12.85 -7.68
CA GLN A 114 19.25 14.20 -7.22
C GLN A 114 20.18 14.67 -6.10
N ALA A 115 20.56 13.79 -5.16
CA ALA A 115 21.53 14.11 -4.11
C ALA A 115 22.92 14.44 -4.70
N LYS A 116 23.34 13.74 -5.76
CA LYS A 116 24.59 14.04 -6.48
C LYS A 116 24.52 15.36 -7.25
N GLU A 117 23.37 15.73 -7.81
CA GLU A 117 23.15 17.04 -8.44
C GLU A 117 23.23 18.18 -7.41
N PHE A 118 22.55 18.04 -6.27
CA PHE A 118 22.63 19.02 -5.18
C PHE A 118 24.04 19.12 -4.60
N GLY A 119 24.73 18.00 -4.42
CA GLY A 119 26.12 17.98 -3.96
C GLY A 119 27.07 18.70 -4.92
N ARG A 120 26.92 18.46 -6.24
CA ARG A 120 27.70 19.17 -7.27
C ARG A 120 27.41 20.66 -7.29
N TRP A 121 26.15 21.07 -7.19
CA TRP A 121 25.77 22.49 -7.13
C TRP A 121 26.30 23.17 -5.87
N ALA A 122 26.12 22.56 -4.70
CA ALA A 122 26.59 23.10 -3.43
C ALA A 122 28.12 23.28 -3.42
N TRP A 123 28.84 22.36 -4.06
CA TRP A 123 30.28 22.46 -4.26
C TRP A 123 30.66 23.59 -5.22
N GLN A 124 30.01 23.71 -6.38
CA GLN A 124 30.23 24.83 -7.31
C GLN A 124 29.96 26.19 -6.64
N ALA A 125 28.91 26.28 -5.82
CA ALA A 125 28.60 27.47 -5.05
C ALA A 125 29.69 27.76 -3.99
N HIS A 126 30.19 26.73 -3.31
CA HIS A 126 31.27 26.88 -2.32
C HIS A 126 32.63 27.25 -2.95
N GLU A 127 32.96 26.73 -4.13
CA GLU A 127 34.16 27.13 -4.90
C GLU A 127 34.06 28.56 -5.41
N LEU A 128 32.90 28.98 -5.94
CA LEU A 128 32.64 30.37 -6.34
C LEU A 128 32.76 31.34 -5.16
N LEU A 129 32.54 30.86 -3.93
CA LEU A 129 32.70 31.61 -2.69
C LEU A 129 34.10 31.45 -2.05
N GLY A 130 35.06 30.80 -2.73
CA GLY A 130 36.47 30.73 -2.32
C GLY A 130 36.83 29.62 -1.32
N GLY A 131 35.97 28.61 -1.13
CA GLY A 131 36.20 27.55 -0.15
C GLY A 131 37.02 26.35 -0.66
N ALA A 132 37.89 25.79 0.18
CA ALA A 132 38.74 24.62 -0.13
C ALA A 132 37.98 23.28 -0.16
N PRO A 133 38.44 22.26 -0.94
CA PRO A 133 37.70 21.00 -1.13
C PRO A 133 37.61 20.16 0.16
N ARG A 134 36.42 19.58 0.42
CA ARG A 134 36.19 18.58 1.48
C ARG A 134 35.34 17.41 0.99
N GLU A 135 35.64 16.21 1.49
CA GLU A 135 34.91 14.97 1.19
C GLU A 135 33.50 15.01 1.80
N VAL A 136 32.45 14.87 0.98
CA VAL A 136 31.05 14.74 1.43
C VAL A 136 30.64 13.28 1.43
N SER A 137 30.26 12.77 2.61
CA SER A 137 29.72 11.41 2.80
C SER A 137 28.21 11.47 2.98
N VAL A 138 27.46 10.79 2.10
CA VAL A 138 26.00 10.69 2.20
C VAL A 138 25.65 9.29 2.71
N LYS A 139 24.96 9.21 3.86
CA LYS A 139 24.39 7.96 4.36
C LYS A 139 23.11 7.65 3.57
N SER A 140 23.16 6.66 2.69
CA SER A 140 21.99 6.05 2.06
C SER A 140 21.38 4.99 2.99
N GLY A 141 20.05 4.84 2.99
CA GLY A 141 19.29 4.00 3.92
C GLY A 141 19.69 2.51 4.06
N LEU A 142 18.93 1.81 4.90
CA LEU A 142 19.20 0.58 5.70
C LEU A 142 20.17 -0.52 5.18
N LEU A 143 20.51 -0.61 3.89
CA LEU A 143 21.33 -1.69 3.32
C LEU A 143 22.46 -1.25 2.39
N ALA A 144 22.72 0.05 2.24
CA ALA A 144 23.80 0.53 1.36
C ALA A 144 25.01 1.04 2.17
N LYS A 145 26.21 0.55 1.83
CA LYS A 145 27.48 1.10 2.33
C LYS A 145 27.53 2.62 2.05
N PRO A 146 28.11 3.44 2.94
CA PRO A 146 28.26 4.88 2.70
C PRO A 146 28.95 5.09 1.35
N MET A 147 28.26 5.76 0.44
CA MET A 147 28.77 6.04 -0.90
C MET A 147 29.70 7.25 -0.79
N LYS A 148 31.00 7.01 -0.95
CA LYS A 148 31.96 8.08 -1.23
C LYS A 148 31.68 8.57 -2.64
N ILE A 149 31.37 9.85 -2.80
CA ILE A 149 31.15 10.45 -4.12
C ILE A 149 32.54 10.84 -4.64
N PRO A 150 33.11 10.15 -5.65
CA PRO A 150 34.40 10.56 -6.22
C PRO A 150 34.21 11.91 -6.92
N PHE A 151 35.08 12.86 -6.57
CA PHE A 151 35.06 14.24 -7.07
C PHE A 151 35.72 14.31 -8.46
N PRO A 152 35.18 15.10 -9.40
CA PRO A 152 35.87 15.38 -10.66
C PRO A 152 37.13 16.21 -10.39
N GLU A 153 38.17 16.03 -11.21
CA GLU A 153 39.42 16.79 -11.09
C GLU A 153 39.18 18.31 -11.26
N PRO A 154 39.92 19.15 -10.51
CA PRO A 154 39.80 20.61 -10.57
C PRO A 154 40.02 21.11 -12.01
N GLY A 155 39.07 21.91 -12.52
CA GLY A 155 39.10 22.49 -13.87
C GLY A 155 38.03 21.95 -14.85
N MET A 156 37.25 20.92 -14.49
CA MET A 156 36.18 20.39 -15.35
C MET A 156 34.78 20.99 -15.13
N ALA A 157 34.60 21.84 -14.12
CA ALA A 157 33.29 22.43 -13.82
C ALA A 157 33.10 23.78 -14.52
N LYS A 158 32.14 23.86 -15.45
CA LYS A 158 31.67 25.14 -15.97
C LYS A 158 30.92 25.90 -14.87
N PRO A 159 31.24 27.16 -14.58
CA PRO A 159 30.53 27.93 -13.55
C PRO A 159 29.10 28.25 -14.01
N GLY A 160 28.13 28.17 -13.09
CA GLY A 160 26.81 28.80 -13.25
C GLY A 160 25.60 27.89 -13.55
N VAL A 161 25.61 26.61 -13.20
CA VAL A 161 24.45 25.73 -13.48
C VAL A 161 23.67 25.48 -12.19
N LEU A 162 22.47 26.05 -12.08
CA LEU A 162 21.48 25.71 -11.04
C LEU A 162 21.29 24.18 -10.95
N PRO A 163 20.99 23.62 -9.77
CA PRO A 163 20.84 22.17 -9.63
C PRO A 163 19.74 21.70 -10.59
N LYS A 164 20.07 20.75 -11.45
CA LYS A 164 19.13 20.19 -12.40
C LYS A 164 18.31 19.08 -11.73
N LEU A 165 17.10 18.88 -12.22
CA LEU A 165 16.29 17.74 -11.83
C LEU A 165 16.84 16.50 -12.54
N ASP A 166 17.39 15.55 -11.79
CA ASP A 166 17.92 14.30 -12.33
C ASP A 166 16.83 13.55 -13.12
N MET A 167 17.21 12.87 -14.20
CA MET A 167 16.24 12.21 -15.10
C MET A 167 15.35 11.18 -14.36
N LYS A 168 15.87 10.47 -13.36
CA LYS A 168 15.08 9.53 -12.56
C LYS A 168 14.30 10.26 -11.47
N ALA A 169 14.86 11.34 -10.91
CA ALA A 169 14.13 12.21 -9.99
C ALA A 169 12.92 12.90 -10.65
N SER A 170 13.04 13.29 -11.93
CA SER A 170 11.95 13.89 -12.70
C SER A 170 10.79 12.92 -12.91
N TRP A 171 11.10 11.62 -13.07
CA TRP A 171 10.07 10.58 -13.10
C TRP A 171 9.36 10.43 -11.76
N ASN A 172 10.08 10.46 -10.63
CA ASN A 172 9.48 10.43 -9.29
C ASN A 172 8.54 11.63 -9.06
N VAL A 173 8.99 12.84 -9.41
CA VAL A 173 8.16 14.05 -9.31
C VAL A 173 6.94 13.95 -10.21
N SER A 174 7.13 13.49 -11.45
CA SER A 174 6.03 13.29 -12.41
C SER A 174 5.01 12.27 -11.90
N LEU A 175 5.45 11.20 -11.24
CA LEU A 175 4.55 10.23 -10.62
C LEU A 175 3.76 10.83 -9.46
N ILE A 176 4.38 11.64 -8.61
CA ILE A 176 3.67 12.34 -7.52
C ILE A 176 2.58 13.24 -8.11
N LEU A 177 2.92 14.03 -9.12
CA LEU A 177 1.97 14.95 -9.76
C LEU A 177 0.86 14.19 -10.51
N LEU A 178 1.21 13.11 -11.21
CA LEU A 178 0.25 12.26 -11.92
C LEU A 178 -0.72 11.58 -10.93
N THR A 179 -0.21 11.01 -9.84
CA THR A 179 -1.04 10.42 -8.79
C THR A 179 -1.93 11.48 -8.15
N ALA A 180 -1.41 12.67 -7.86
CA ALA A 180 -2.21 13.78 -7.32
C ALA A 180 -3.32 14.22 -8.29
N GLY A 181 -3.01 14.32 -9.59
CA GLY A 181 -3.98 14.68 -10.62
C GLY A 181 -5.06 13.61 -10.81
N LEU A 182 -4.67 12.36 -11.01
CA LEU A 182 -5.59 11.22 -11.14
C LEU A 182 -6.44 11.03 -9.88
N GLY A 183 -5.83 11.16 -8.70
CA GLY A 183 -6.51 11.11 -7.42
C GLY A 183 -7.50 12.23 -7.23
N SER A 184 -7.17 13.45 -7.65
CA SER A 184 -8.11 14.57 -7.60
C SER A 184 -9.31 14.36 -8.53
N ILE A 185 -9.07 13.87 -9.74
CA ILE A 185 -10.14 13.52 -10.69
C ILE A 185 -11.01 12.39 -10.12
N ALA A 186 -10.38 11.34 -9.58
CA ALA A 186 -11.08 10.20 -8.99
C ALA A 186 -11.89 10.62 -7.76
N ALA A 187 -11.31 11.37 -6.82
CA ALA A 187 -12.00 11.90 -5.66
C ALA A 187 -13.22 12.73 -6.06
N LYS A 188 -13.08 13.61 -7.06
CA LYS A 188 -14.19 14.43 -7.57
C LYS A 188 -15.27 13.58 -8.24
N ALA A 189 -14.89 12.66 -9.11
CA ALA A 189 -15.83 11.78 -9.82
C ALA A 189 -16.56 10.82 -8.89
N LEU A 190 -15.89 10.36 -7.83
CA LEU A 190 -16.42 9.36 -6.92
C LEU A 190 -17.18 9.99 -5.74
N SER A 191 -16.61 10.98 -5.07
CA SER A 191 -17.19 11.57 -3.86
C SER A 191 -17.90 12.91 -4.08
N GLY A 192 -17.75 13.52 -5.26
CA GLY A 192 -18.28 14.86 -5.56
C GLY A 192 -17.41 16.01 -5.01
N LYS A 193 -16.39 15.70 -4.22
CA LYS A 193 -15.46 16.66 -3.60
C LYS A 193 -14.03 16.44 -4.07
N TYR A 194 -13.23 17.51 -4.09
CA TYR A 194 -11.81 17.41 -4.32
C TYR A 194 -11.04 17.00 -3.04
N PRO A 195 -9.80 16.52 -3.16
CA PRO A 195 -8.96 16.16 -2.01
C PRO A 195 -8.80 17.27 -0.96
N TRP A 196 -8.64 18.52 -1.41
CA TRP A 196 -8.50 19.66 -0.50
C TRP A 196 -9.80 20.01 0.22
N ASP A 197 -10.97 19.78 -0.40
CA ASP A 197 -12.26 20.01 0.27
C ASP A 197 -12.43 19.08 1.49
N TRP A 198 -11.91 17.85 1.41
CA TRP A 198 -11.88 16.91 2.54
C TRP A 198 -10.84 17.30 3.57
N ALA A 199 -9.61 17.61 3.13
CA ALA A 199 -8.54 18.01 4.04
C ALA A 199 -8.89 19.28 4.83
N ASP A 200 -9.55 20.24 4.19
CA ASP A 200 -10.00 21.48 4.84
C ASP A 200 -11.26 21.28 5.68
N ALA A 201 -12.11 20.30 5.37
CA ALA A 201 -13.26 19.99 6.22
C ALA A 201 -12.86 19.28 7.52
N GLU A 202 -11.81 18.47 7.49
CA GLU A 202 -11.43 17.59 8.61
C GLU A 202 -10.22 18.09 9.40
N HIS A 203 -9.29 18.80 8.77
CA HIS A 203 -7.97 19.10 9.33
C HIS A 203 -7.49 20.54 9.05
N ARG A 204 -8.41 21.48 8.85
CA ARG A 204 -8.06 22.89 8.60
C ARG A 204 -7.28 23.51 9.75
N ASP A 205 -7.65 23.18 10.99
CA ASP A 205 -7.09 23.78 12.20
C ASP A 205 -6.06 22.87 12.91
N ASP A 206 -5.87 21.64 12.43
CA ASP A 206 -5.02 20.59 13.04
C ASP A 206 -3.52 20.71 12.70
N GLY A 207 -3.13 21.85 12.11
CA GLY A 207 -1.76 22.11 11.66
C GLY A 207 -1.41 21.53 10.29
N SER A 208 -0.30 22.00 9.73
CA SER A 208 0.11 21.70 8.34
C SER A 208 0.39 20.20 8.09
N GLY A 209 0.82 19.46 9.11
CA GLY A 209 1.11 18.02 9.00
C GLY A 209 -0.13 17.15 8.84
N ALA A 210 -1.18 17.41 9.63
CA ALA A 210 -2.44 16.67 9.57
C ALA A 210 -3.14 16.89 8.21
N ARG A 211 -3.18 18.15 7.78
CA ARG A 211 -3.71 18.54 6.46
C ARG A 211 -2.95 17.88 5.31
N ALA A 212 -1.61 17.87 5.36
CA ALA A 212 -0.79 17.22 4.33
C ALA A 212 -1.04 15.71 4.26
N LYS A 213 -1.18 15.04 5.42
CA LYS A 213 -1.53 13.61 5.49
C LYS A 213 -2.92 13.35 4.89
N ALA A 214 -3.90 14.20 5.18
CA ALA A 214 -5.24 14.07 4.62
C ALA A 214 -5.24 14.23 3.09
N MET A 215 -4.56 15.27 2.57
CA MET A 215 -4.38 15.44 1.12
C MET A 215 -3.68 14.23 0.47
N TYR A 216 -2.67 13.67 1.13
CA TYR A 216 -2.00 12.46 0.68
C TYR A 216 -2.97 11.28 0.58
N LEU A 217 -3.75 11.02 1.64
CA LEU A 217 -4.74 9.95 1.66
C LEU A 217 -5.80 10.14 0.57
N GLU A 218 -6.30 11.35 0.37
CA GLU A 218 -7.32 11.61 -0.65
C GLU A 218 -6.79 11.54 -2.10
N THR A 219 -5.49 11.75 -2.30
CA THR A 219 -4.87 11.64 -3.64
C THR A 219 -4.44 10.23 -3.99
N VAL A 220 -3.97 9.44 -3.02
CA VAL A 220 -3.52 8.06 -3.26
C VAL A 220 -4.66 7.06 -3.07
N HIS A 221 -5.55 7.32 -2.10
CA HIS A 221 -6.66 6.46 -1.69
C HIS A 221 -7.99 7.24 -1.64
N PRO A 222 -8.51 7.72 -2.79
CA PRO A 222 -9.69 8.58 -2.83
C PRO A 222 -10.93 7.86 -2.28
N ARG A 223 -11.77 8.62 -1.56
CA ARG A 223 -13.07 8.14 -1.05
C ARG A 223 -14.05 7.87 -2.19
N THR A 224 -14.86 6.81 -2.04
CA THR A 224 -15.89 6.45 -3.02
C THR A 224 -17.23 7.16 -2.79
N GLY A 225 -17.39 7.80 -1.62
CA GLY A 225 -18.65 8.34 -1.12
C GLY A 225 -19.53 7.28 -0.44
N GLU A 226 -19.15 6.00 -0.48
CA GLU A 226 -19.81 4.93 0.29
C GLU A 226 -19.21 4.87 1.71
N THR A 227 -19.97 4.35 2.67
CA THR A 227 -19.50 4.02 4.02
C THR A 227 -19.49 2.51 4.20
N ASP A 228 -18.50 1.99 4.90
CA ASP A 228 -18.39 0.57 5.17
C ASP A 228 -19.33 0.12 6.32
N SER A 229 -19.26 -1.16 6.69
CA SER A 229 -20.02 -1.73 7.80
C SER A 229 -19.68 -1.15 9.17
N HIS A 230 -18.65 -0.31 9.28
CA HIS A 230 -18.22 0.38 10.48
C HIS A 230 -18.58 1.87 10.46
N GLY A 231 -19.31 2.34 9.44
CA GLY A 231 -19.66 3.74 9.26
C GLY A 231 -18.50 4.61 8.78
N LYS A 232 -17.35 4.01 8.43
CA LYS A 232 -16.18 4.73 7.92
C LYS A 232 -16.25 4.92 6.41
N PRO A 233 -15.66 5.99 5.86
CA PRO A 233 -15.63 6.20 4.42
C PRO A 233 -14.87 5.06 3.73
N VAL A 234 -15.47 4.51 2.67
CA VAL A 234 -14.80 3.54 1.81
C VAL A 234 -13.85 4.27 0.88
N ARG A 235 -12.63 3.76 0.79
CA ARG A 235 -11.59 4.22 -0.14
C ARG A 235 -11.26 3.16 -1.17
N ILE A 236 -10.85 3.60 -2.35
CA ILE A 236 -10.16 2.75 -3.32
C ILE A 236 -8.67 3.08 -3.32
N SER A 237 -7.81 2.11 -3.56
CA SER A 237 -6.41 2.37 -3.84
C SER A 237 -6.22 2.55 -5.33
N LEU A 238 -5.66 3.69 -5.74
CA LEU A 238 -5.27 3.86 -7.12
C LEU A 238 -4.15 2.87 -7.45
N PRO A 239 -4.18 2.21 -8.62
CA PRO A 239 -3.15 1.27 -9.05
C PRO A 239 -1.88 2.01 -9.52
N THR A 240 -1.37 2.92 -8.69
CA THR A 240 -0.14 3.69 -8.93
C THR A 240 1.03 3.07 -8.18
N TYR A 241 2.25 3.48 -8.54
CA TYR A 241 3.48 3.01 -7.89
C TYR A 241 3.56 3.35 -6.40
N TRP A 242 2.82 4.37 -5.94
CA TRP A 242 2.82 4.78 -4.53
C TRP A 242 2.32 3.71 -3.57
N LYS A 243 1.36 2.86 -4.01
CA LYS A 243 0.87 1.76 -3.17
C LYS A 243 2.01 0.80 -2.78
N ASP A 244 2.95 0.55 -3.69
CA ASP A 244 4.04 -0.40 -3.46
C ASP A 244 5.12 0.22 -2.56
N VAL A 245 5.32 1.54 -2.66
CA VAL A 245 6.23 2.29 -1.79
C VAL A 245 5.68 2.33 -0.35
N GLU A 246 4.39 2.63 -0.18
CA GLU A 246 3.72 2.61 1.13
C GLU A 246 3.85 1.25 1.82
N HIS A 247 3.56 0.17 1.08
CA HIS A 247 3.64 -1.18 1.63
C HIS A 247 5.08 -1.61 1.94
N ALA A 248 6.05 -1.25 1.09
CA ALA A 248 7.45 -1.56 1.33
C ALA A 248 8.01 -0.86 2.58
N ILE A 249 7.59 0.38 2.84
CA ILE A 249 8.03 1.16 4.01
C ILE A 249 7.30 0.69 5.29
N SER A 250 5.98 0.55 5.23
CA SER A 250 5.18 0.26 6.42
C SER A 250 5.25 -1.20 6.86
N ASN A 251 5.38 -2.15 5.92
CA ASN A 251 5.31 -3.59 6.19
C ASN A 251 6.26 -4.38 5.25
N PRO A 252 7.59 -4.21 5.36
CA PRO A 252 8.55 -4.77 4.40
C PRO A 252 8.51 -6.30 4.31
N ALA A 253 8.36 -7.01 5.44
CA ALA A 253 8.27 -8.46 5.45
C ALA A 253 6.99 -8.96 4.74
N GLN A 254 5.85 -8.35 5.05
CA GLN A 254 4.58 -8.68 4.41
C GLN A 254 4.55 -8.32 2.93
N TYR A 255 5.22 -7.22 2.55
CA TYR A 255 5.38 -6.83 1.16
C TYR A 255 6.11 -7.90 0.37
N VAL A 256 7.18 -8.51 0.92
CA VAL A 256 7.97 -9.59 0.29
C VAL A 256 7.19 -10.91 0.22
N LEU A 257 6.45 -11.27 1.28
CA LEU A 257 5.63 -12.48 1.33
C LEU A 257 4.42 -12.40 0.39
N GLY A 258 3.66 -11.30 0.41
CA GLY A 258 2.54 -11.06 -0.51
C GLY A 258 2.97 -10.91 -1.98
N SER A 259 4.26 -10.68 -2.17
CA SER A 259 4.97 -10.54 -3.43
C SER A 259 5.21 -11.89 -4.13
N LEU A 260 5.15 -12.99 -3.37
CA LEU A 260 5.32 -14.35 -3.89
C LEU A 260 4.22 -14.68 -4.93
N SER A 261 4.50 -15.66 -5.79
CA SER A 261 3.49 -16.16 -6.72
C SER A 261 2.31 -16.73 -5.94
N THR A 262 1.11 -16.65 -6.52
CA THR A 262 -0.13 -17.12 -5.86
C THR A 262 0.03 -18.56 -5.37
N THR A 263 0.68 -19.40 -6.17
CA THR A 263 0.89 -20.81 -5.87
C THR A 263 1.84 -20.99 -4.69
N LEU A 264 3.01 -20.32 -4.67
CA LEU A 264 3.94 -20.45 -3.57
C LEU A 264 3.43 -19.83 -2.27
N GLY A 265 2.83 -18.65 -2.34
CA GLY A 265 2.20 -18.02 -1.18
C GLY A 265 1.17 -18.97 -0.54
N LYS A 266 0.21 -19.45 -1.33
CA LYS A 266 -0.81 -20.39 -0.84
C LYS A 266 -0.23 -21.73 -0.36
N SER A 267 0.86 -22.21 -0.94
CA SER A 267 1.53 -23.43 -0.48
C SER A 267 2.25 -23.23 0.87
N LEU A 268 2.88 -22.07 1.08
CA LEU A 268 3.48 -21.72 2.36
C LEU A 268 2.41 -21.49 3.44
N ASP A 269 1.32 -20.81 3.08
CA ASP A 269 0.15 -20.65 3.94
C ASP A 269 -0.38 -22.04 4.36
N LEU A 270 -0.54 -22.96 3.39
CA LEU A 270 -1.00 -24.33 3.64
C LEU A 270 -0.04 -25.12 4.52
N ALA A 271 1.27 -24.96 4.34
CA ALA A 271 2.29 -25.62 5.14
C ALA A 271 2.26 -25.16 6.61
N HIS A 272 1.99 -23.88 6.85
CA HIS A 272 1.79 -23.33 8.19
C HIS A 272 0.36 -23.49 8.71
N ASN A 273 -0.55 -24.01 7.87
CA ASN A 273 -1.99 -24.06 8.09
C ASN A 273 -2.56 -22.70 8.56
N GLU A 274 -2.11 -21.62 7.95
CA GLU A 274 -2.45 -20.25 8.37
C GLU A 274 -2.63 -19.36 7.13
N ASP A 275 -3.77 -18.69 7.02
CA ASP A 275 -4.04 -17.75 5.94
C ASP A 275 -3.48 -16.34 6.22
N TYR A 276 -3.65 -15.41 5.27
CA TYR A 276 -3.24 -14.01 5.42
C TYR A 276 -3.80 -13.31 6.67
N PHE A 277 -4.96 -13.78 7.19
CA PHE A 277 -5.63 -13.21 8.35
C PHE A 277 -5.30 -13.92 9.66
N GLY A 278 -4.45 -14.95 9.63
CA GLY A 278 -4.08 -15.75 10.79
C GLY A 278 -5.06 -16.88 11.13
N ASN A 279 -6.03 -17.17 10.25
CA ASN A 279 -7.01 -18.23 10.45
C ASN A 279 -6.52 -19.56 9.90
N TYR A 280 -7.10 -20.66 10.38
CA TYR A 280 -6.76 -21.99 9.88
C TYR A 280 -7.31 -22.20 8.47
N ILE A 281 -6.47 -22.75 7.59
CA ILE A 281 -6.88 -23.15 6.24
C ILE A 281 -7.69 -24.43 6.26
N TYR A 282 -7.33 -25.35 7.14
CA TYR A 282 -8.07 -26.56 7.42
C TYR A 282 -8.16 -26.78 8.93
N ASN A 283 -9.25 -27.42 9.36
CA ASN A 283 -9.45 -27.74 10.77
C ASN A 283 -8.38 -28.77 11.24
N PRO A 284 -7.54 -28.43 12.24
CA PRO A 284 -6.48 -29.33 12.72
C PRO A 284 -7.01 -30.67 13.27
N ASN A 285 -8.23 -30.66 13.79
CA ASN A 285 -8.85 -31.81 14.46
C ASN A 285 -9.79 -32.61 13.53
N ALA A 286 -9.96 -32.18 12.28
CA ALA A 286 -10.83 -32.87 11.33
C ALA A 286 -10.16 -34.11 10.71
N GLY A 287 -10.99 -35.03 10.20
CA GLY A 287 -10.54 -36.20 9.44
C GLY A 287 -9.79 -35.83 8.15
N LEU A 288 -8.95 -36.74 7.65
CA LEU A 288 -8.08 -36.52 6.50
C LEU A 288 -8.84 -36.06 5.24
N GLY A 289 -10.02 -36.62 4.99
CA GLY A 289 -10.86 -36.23 3.84
C GLY A 289 -11.34 -34.78 3.92
N THR A 290 -11.72 -34.30 5.11
CA THR A 290 -12.13 -32.91 5.32
C THR A 290 -10.95 -31.96 5.16
N LYS A 291 -9.78 -32.31 5.71
CA LYS A 291 -8.55 -31.54 5.53
C LYS A 291 -8.20 -31.39 4.05
N LEU A 292 -8.19 -32.50 3.30
CA LEU A 292 -7.91 -32.48 1.85
C LEU A 292 -8.90 -31.61 1.07
N LYS A 293 -10.21 -31.69 1.40
CA LYS A 293 -11.24 -30.86 0.76
C LYS A 293 -11.04 -29.37 1.05
N GLN A 294 -10.73 -29.01 2.29
CA GLN A 294 -10.51 -27.63 2.71
C GLN A 294 -9.25 -27.04 2.07
N SER A 295 -8.13 -27.78 2.13
CA SER A 295 -6.89 -27.44 1.45
C SER A 295 -7.10 -27.28 -0.05
N GLY A 296 -7.84 -28.21 -0.68
CA GLY A 296 -8.22 -28.14 -2.09
C GLY A 296 -9.00 -26.88 -2.43
N LYS A 297 -10.03 -26.53 -1.62
CA LYS A 297 -10.83 -25.31 -1.78
C LYS A 297 -10.00 -24.04 -1.64
N TYR A 298 -9.04 -24.00 -0.71
CA TYR A 298 -8.16 -22.86 -0.49
C TYR A 298 -7.20 -22.64 -1.67
N VAL A 299 -6.57 -23.71 -2.15
CA VAL A 299 -5.63 -23.66 -3.28
C VAL A 299 -6.37 -23.40 -4.59
N PHE A 300 -7.64 -23.80 -4.72
CA PHE A 300 -8.43 -23.59 -5.92
C PHE A 300 -8.45 -22.12 -6.34
N PRO A 301 -8.08 -21.79 -7.60
CA PRO A 301 -8.01 -20.42 -8.05
C PRO A 301 -9.42 -19.88 -8.30
N THR A 302 -9.97 -19.14 -7.34
CA THR A 302 -11.05 -18.20 -7.64
C THR A 302 -10.44 -17.00 -8.36
N PRO A 303 -10.95 -16.58 -9.54
CA PRO A 303 -10.42 -15.41 -10.22
C PRO A 303 -10.51 -14.17 -9.30
N PHE A 304 -9.41 -13.43 -9.16
CA PHE A 304 -9.31 -12.28 -8.26
C PHE A 304 -10.42 -11.24 -8.47
N VAL A 305 -10.84 -11.03 -9.72
CA VAL A 305 -11.92 -10.11 -10.08
C VAL A 305 -13.24 -10.53 -9.43
N LEU A 306 -13.57 -11.82 -9.45
CA LEU A 306 -14.78 -12.38 -8.85
C LEU A 306 -14.74 -12.28 -7.33
N SER A 307 -13.62 -12.67 -6.71
CA SER A 307 -13.49 -12.63 -5.25
C SER A 307 -13.51 -11.19 -4.71
N ASN A 308 -12.86 -10.26 -5.41
CA ASN A 308 -12.90 -8.84 -5.09
C ASN A 308 -14.31 -8.26 -5.24
N TYR A 309 -14.99 -8.55 -6.35
CA TYR A 309 -16.36 -8.08 -6.59
C TYR A 309 -17.32 -8.57 -5.50
N GLN A 310 -17.34 -9.87 -5.21
CA GLN A 310 -18.23 -10.45 -4.19
C GLN A 310 -17.93 -9.91 -2.79
N ARG A 311 -16.65 -9.82 -2.42
CA ARG A 311 -16.24 -9.27 -1.11
C ARG A 311 -16.62 -7.80 -0.94
N ASN A 312 -16.45 -6.99 -1.99
CA ASN A 312 -16.74 -5.56 -1.92
C ASN A 312 -18.25 -5.28 -1.99
N LEU A 313 -19.01 -6.11 -2.70
CA LEU A 313 -20.47 -6.05 -2.67
C LEU A 313 -21.00 -6.27 -1.24
N LYS A 314 -20.37 -7.16 -0.48
CA LYS A 314 -20.75 -7.45 0.92
C LYS A 314 -20.30 -6.39 1.92
N SER A 315 -19.18 -5.69 1.67
CA SER A 315 -18.48 -4.87 2.68
C SER A 315 -18.36 -3.36 2.39
N ALA A 316 -18.64 -2.93 1.16
CA ALA A 316 -18.39 -1.56 0.71
C ALA A 316 -19.47 -1.00 -0.24
N GLY A 317 -20.28 -1.86 -0.86
CA GLY A 317 -21.38 -1.46 -1.73
C GLY A 317 -21.15 -1.77 -3.21
N LYS A 318 -22.15 -1.47 -4.04
CA LYS A 318 -22.18 -1.84 -5.46
C LYS A 318 -21.15 -1.07 -6.29
N LYS A 319 -20.92 0.21 -5.95
CA LYS A 319 -20.00 1.08 -6.71
C LYS A 319 -18.55 0.64 -6.49
N THR A 320 -18.14 0.46 -5.24
CA THR A 320 -16.80 -0.08 -4.93
C THR A 320 -16.60 -1.48 -5.50
N ALA A 321 -17.63 -2.34 -5.46
CA ALA A 321 -17.55 -3.66 -6.10
C ALA A 321 -17.26 -3.57 -7.60
N ALA A 322 -17.97 -2.70 -8.32
CA ALA A 322 -17.73 -2.47 -9.74
C ALA A 322 -16.32 -1.91 -9.99
N LEU A 323 -15.88 -0.88 -9.26
CA LEU A 323 -14.54 -0.30 -9.39
C LEU A 323 -13.43 -1.35 -9.21
N SER A 324 -13.58 -2.23 -8.22
CA SER A 324 -12.60 -3.31 -8.00
C SER A 324 -12.60 -4.38 -9.07
N ALA A 325 -13.70 -4.59 -9.78
CA ALA A 325 -13.71 -5.46 -10.96
C ALA A 325 -12.90 -4.85 -12.12
N PHE A 326 -12.78 -3.52 -12.17
CA PHE A 326 -11.98 -2.76 -13.14
C PHE A 326 -10.56 -2.43 -12.65
N GLY A 327 -10.07 -3.10 -11.59
CA GLY A 327 -8.69 -2.95 -11.14
C GLY A 327 -8.44 -1.82 -10.12
N PHE A 328 -9.50 -1.24 -9.55
CA PHE A 328 -9.41 -0.28 -8.43
C PHE A 328 -9.82 -0.98 -7.12
N PRO A 329 -8.90 -1.68 -6.44
CA PRO A 329 -9.24 -2.43 -5.23
C PRO A 329 -9.66 -1.48 -4.11
N LYS A 330 -10.52 -1.98 -3.21
CA LYS A 330 -10.78 -1.32 -1.92
C LYS A 330 -9.46 -1.15 -1.16
N ALA A 331 -9.23 0.03 -0.61
CA ALA A 331 -8.05 0.30 0.20
C ALA A 331 -8.12 -0.44 1.55
N PRO A 332 -6.98 -0.77 2.18
CA PRO A 332 -6.96 -1.37 3.50
C PRO A 332 -7.74 -0.54 4.53
N SER A 333 -8.52 -1.20 5.39
CA SER A 333 -9.38 -0.52 6.38
C SER A 333 -8.59 0.26 7.44
N ASN A 334 -7.34 -0.14 7.69
CA ASN A 334 -6.47 0.42 8.72
C ASN A 334 -5.80 1.76 8.35
N LEU A 335 -6.03 2.27 7.13
CA LEU A 335 -5.48 3.54 6.66
C LEU A 335 -6.04 4.73 7.46
N ASP A 336 -7.34 4.70 7.76
CA ASP A 336 -8.06 5.75 8.49
C ASP A 336 -8.23 5.41 9.99
N TYR A 337 -7.36 4.57 10.55
CA TYR A 337 -7.39 4.29 11.99
C TYR A 337 -6.77 5.46 12.76
N THR A 338 -7.49 5.93 13.77
CA THR A 338 -6.94 6.81 14.80
C THR A 338 -5.88 6.04 15.61
N PRO A 339 -5.01 6.73 16.35
CA PRO A 339 -4.05 6.05 17.24
C PRO A 339 -4.73 5.10 18.23
N ALA A 340 -5.87 5.49 18.81
CA ALA A 340 -6.65 4.69 19.75
C ALA A 340 -7.25 3.45 19.10
N GLU A 341 -7.86 3.63 17.93
CA GLU A 341 -8.41 2.54 17.14
C GLU A 341 -7.37 1.52 16.70
N ARG A 342 -6.18 1.99 16.27
CA ARG A 342 -5.08 1.10 15.92
C ARG A 342 -4.60 0.31 17.13
N MET A 343 -4.40 0.98 18.27
CA MET A 343 -4.03 0.32 19.52
C MET A 343 -5.08 -0.72 19.95
N ALA A 344 -6.37 -0.37 19.87
CA ALA A 344 -7.46 -1.29 20.21
C ALA A 344 -7.47 -2.51 19.29
N ALA A 345 -7.33 -2.30 17.97
CA ALA A 345 -7.27 -3.37 16.99
C ALA A 345 -6.08 -4.30 17.21
N ASP A 346 -4.90 -3.75 17.50
CA ASP A 346 -3.68 -4.52 17.73
C ASP A 346 -3.79 -5.37 19.01
N LEU A 347 -4.31 -4.81 20.10
CA LEU A 347 -4.56 -5.54 21.36
C LEU A 347 -5.59 -6.66 21.19
N LEU A 348 -6.65 -6.44 20.40
CA LEU A 348 -7.65 -7.46 20.13
C LEU A 348 -7.14 -8.54 19.19
N LYS A 349 -6.32 -8.19 18.20
CA LYS A 349 -5.75 -9.16 17.25
C LYS A 349 -4.92 -10.23 17.96
N VAL A 350 -4.21 -9.88 19.02
CA VAL A 350 -3.44 -10.84 19.85
C VAL A 350 -4.35 -11.82 20.59
N ARG A 351 -5.59 -11.41 20.90
CA ARG A 351 -6.58 -12.22 21.66
C ARG A 351 -7.53 -13.00 20.76
N GLU A 352 -7.64 -12.65 19.48
CA GLU A 352 -8.54 -13.36 18.58
C GLU A 352 -8.03 -14.78 18.34
N ALA A 353 -8.83 -15.75 18.81
CA ALA A 353 -8.59 -17.14 18.53
C ALA A 353 -8.68 -17.37 17.02
N ARG A 354 -7.76 -18.16 16.49
CA ARG A 354 -7.74 -18.53 15.08
C ARG A 354 -9.03 -19.28 14.75
N HIS A 355 -9.73 -18.84 13.71
CA HIS A 355 -10.97 -19.48 13.31
C HIS A 355 -10.73 -20.63 12.34
N THR A 356 -11.53 -21.69 12.47
CA THR A 356 -11.57 -22.77 11.47
C THR A 356 -12.42 -22.38 10.26
N PRO A 357 -12.24 -23.03 9.09
CA PRO A 357 -13.06 -22.74 7.90
C PRO A 357 -14.57 -22.85 8.18
N GLU A 358 -14.98 -23.83 8.97
CA GLU A 358 -16.38 -24.05 9.35
C GLU A 358 -16.93 -22.91 10.22
N GLU A 359 -16.13 -22.41 11.16
CA GLU A 359 -16.51 -21.26 12.00
C GLU A 359 -16.64 -19.98 11.18
N ILE A 360 -15.74 -19.76 10.22
CA ILE A 360 -15.81 -18.62 9.29
C ILE A 360 -17.08 -18.73 8.43
N GLU A 361 -17.35 -19.90 7.85
CA GLU A 361 -18.55 -20.13 7.05
C GLU A 361 -19.82 -19.94 7.87
N ALA A 362 -19.87 -20.43 9.11
CA ALA A 362 -21.00 -20.24 10.02
C ALA A 362 -21.18 -18.76 10.40
N TRP A 363 -20.09 -18.04 10.67
CA TRP A 363 -20.12 -16.61 10.96
C TRP A 363 -20.62 -15.78 9.77
N GLN A 364 -20.20 -16.14 8.55
CA GLN A 364 -20.66 -15.52 7.31
C GLN A 364 -22.14 -15.80 7.06
N ALA A 365 -22.57 -17.05 7.17
CA ALA A 365 -23.97 -17.44 7.00
C ALA A 365 -24.87 -16.71 8.02
N LYS A 366 -24.43 -16.59 9.27
CA LYS A 366 -25.14 -15.82 10.29
C LYS A 366 -25.24 -14.34 9.94
N HIS A 367 -24.17 -13.73 9.43
CA HIS A 367 -24.19 -12.34 8.97
C HIS A 367 -25.11 -12.12 7.76
N GLU A 368 -25.21 -13.10 6.87
CA GLU A 368 -26.09 -13.05 5.71
C GLU A 368 -27.56 -13.17 6.11
N ALA A 369 -27.91 -14.16 6.95
CA ALA A 369 -29.25 -14.30 7.52
C ALA A 369 -29.67 -13.03 8.29
N LEU A 370 -28.71 -12.40 8.97
CA LEU A 370 -28.94 -11.14 9.67
C LEU A 370 -29.28 -9.99 8.71
N LYS A 371 -28.55 -9.86 7.60
CA LYS A 371 -28.83 -8.86 6.56
C LYS A 371 -30.14 -9.14 5.81
N ALA A 372 -30.49 -10.40 5.65
CA ALA A 372 -31.74 -10.84 5.04
C ALA A 372 -32.96 -10.67 5.96
N GLY A 373 -32.75 -10.34 7.24
CA GLY A 373 -33.84 -10.19 8.21
C GLY A 373 -34.42 -11.50 8.73
N GLU A 374 -33.72 -12.62 8.52
CA GLU A 374 -34.21 -13.98 8.76
C GLU A 374 -33.98 -14.47 10.21
N LEU A 375 -33.37 -13.66 11.08
CA LEU A 375 -33.07 -14.04 12.46
C LEU A 375 -34.19 -13.69 13.45
N GLY A 376 -34.20 -14.40 14.59
CA GLY A 376 -35.12 -14.15 15.70
C GLY A 376 -34.98 -12.73 16.28
N ARG A 377 -36.10 -12.15 16.74
CA ARG A 377 -36.20 -10.76 17.24
C ARG A 377 -35.09 -10.33 18.21
N LYS A 378 -34.63 -11.23 19.10
CA LYS A 378 -33.56 -10.95 20.08
C LYS A 378 -32.19 -10.70 19.44
N GLU A 379 -31.87 -11.41 18.37
CA GLU A 379 -30.58 -11.28 17.67
C GLU A 379 -30.56 -10.04 16.80
N MET A 380 -31.69 -9.75 16.12
CA MET A 380 -31.88 -8.49 15.39
C MET A 380 -31.75 -7.28 16.33
N HIS A 381 -32.36 -7.33 17.52
CA HIS A 381 -32.23 -6.26 18.51
C HIS A 381 -30.78 -6.05 18.97
N ARG A 382 -30.02 -7.13 19.20
CA ARG A 382 -28.60 -7.04 19.56
C ARG A 382 -27.76 -6.40 18.46
N TYR A 383 -28.00 -6.79 17.20
CA TYR A 383 -27.32 -6.19 16.06
C TYR A 383 -27.64 -4.72 15.89
N LEU A 384 -28.91 -4.33 15.96
CA LEU A 384 -29.31 -2.92 15.90
C LEU A 384 -28.70 -2.10 17.04
N ARG A 385 -28.50 -2.69 18.22
CA ARG A 385 -27.78 -2.04 19.32
C ARG A 385 -26.30 -1.88 19.01
N ASP A 386 -25.65 -2.89 18.46
CA ASP A 386 -24.22 -2.84 18.11
C ASP A 386 -23.93 -1.88 16.95
N GLN A 387 -24.90 -1.62 16.07
CA GLN A 387 -24.84 -0.58 15.04
C GLN A 387 -24.89 0.85 15.59
N ARG A 388 -25.32 1.04 16.85
CA ARG A 388 -25.34 2.38 17.50
C ARG A 388 -23.99 2.77 18.09
N HIS A 389 -23.05 1.83 18.18
CA HIS A 389 -21.74 2.06 18.76
C HIS A 389 -20.72 2.33 17.66
N THR A 390 -19.82 3.28 17.92
CA THR A 390 -18.67 3.50 17.05
C THR A 390 -17.80 2.24 17.02
N TRP A 391 -16.97 2.10 15.99
CA TRP A 391 -16.07 0.96 15.91
C TRP A 391 -15.10 0.91 17.12
N LEU A 392 -14.54 2.07 17.50
CA LEU A 392 -13.72 2.19 18.70
C LEU A 392 -14.48 1.77 19.97
N GLU A 393 -15.73 2.20 20.15
CA GLU A 393 -16.54 1.79 21.31
C GLU A 393 -16.76 0.27 21.37
N ARG A 394 -16.98 -0.36 20.21
CA ARG A 394 -17.20 -1.81 20.11
C ARG A 394 -15.95 -2.58 20.52
N ASP A 395 -14.79 -2.15 20.03
CA ASP A 395 -13.52 -2.79 20.34
C ASP A 395 -13.12 -2.51 21.80
N PHE A 396 -13.27 -1.26 22.25
CA PHE A 396 -13.00 -0.87 23.63
C PHE A 396 -13.80 -1.67 24.65
N ARG A 397 -15.05 -2.04 24.34
CA ARG A 397 -15.87 -2.90 25.20
C ARG A 397 -15.25 -4.27 25.43
N ARG A 398 -14.54 -4.84 24.44
CA ARG A 398 -13.89 -6.16 24.50
C ARG A 398 -12.58 -6.16 25.30
N LEU A 399 -11.95 -4.99 25.49
CA LEU A 399 -10.67 -4.85 26.20
C LEU A 399 -10.81 -5.07 27.71
N THR A 400 -9.76 -5.54 28.36
CA THR A 400 -9.63 -5.50 29.83
C THR A 400 -9.40 -4.05 30.30
N PHE A 401 -9.45 -3.79 31.62
CA PHE A 401 -9.18 -2.44 32.13
C PHE A 401 -7.76 -1.93 31.80
N PRO A 402 -6.67 -2.69 32.02
CA PRO A 402 -5.32 -2.23 31.66
C PRO A 402 -5.17 -1.93 30.16
N GLU A 403 -5.72 -2.79 29.30
CA GLU A 403 -5.73 -2.59 27.85
C GLU A 403 -6.55 -1.36 27.43
N ALA A 404 -7.73 -1.20 28.01
CA ALA A 404 -8.60 -0.06 27.77
C ALA A 404 -7.91 1.26 28.18
N LEU A 405 -7.11 1.24 29.24
CA LEU A 405 -6.35 2.41 29.68
C LEU A 405 -5.26 2.79 28.68
N LYS A 406 -4.53 1.81 28.11
CA LYS A 406 -3.55 2.05 27.02
C LYS A 406 -4.21 2.72 25.81
N VAL A 407 -5.40 2.25 25.43
CA VAL A 407 -6.18 2.85 24.32
C VAL A 407 -6.67 4.25 24.68
N TYR A 408 -7.17 4.45 25.90
CA TYR A 408 -7.69 5.74 26.37
C TYR A 408 -6.60 6.82 26.45
N ASN A 409 -5.36 6.43 26.80
CA ASN A 409 -4.23 7.36 26.90
C ASN A 409 -3.78 7.94 25.55
N VAL A 410 -3.98 7.20 24.45
CA VAL A 410 -3.63 7.65 23.09
C VAL A 410 -4.83 8.21 22.32
N ALA A 411 -6.02 8.24 22.94
CA ALA A 411 -7.24 8.76 22.34
C ALA A 411 -7.27 10.30 22.32
N SER A 412 -7.89 10.85 21.29
CA SER A 412 -8.18 12.30 21.23
C SER A 412 -9.21 12.69 22.30
N GLU A 413 -9.34 13.98 22.59
CA GLU A 413 -10.33 14.46 23.56
C GLU A 413 -11.78 14.14 23.14
N GLU A 414 -12.08 14.17 21.83
CA GLU A 414 -13.36 13.76 21.30
C GLU A 414 -13.62 12.26 21.51
N GLU A 415 -12.62 11.41 21.22
CA GLU A 415 -12.69 9.97 21.46
C GLU A 415 -12.86 9.67 22.95
N LYS A 416 -12.10 10.33 23.83
CA LYS A 416 -12.23 10.19 25.29
C LYS A 416 -13.63 10.51 25.76
N GLY A 417 -14.27 11.55 25.21
CA GLY A 417 -15.67 11.88 25.50
C GLY A 417 -16.63 10.70 25.27
N THR A 418 -16.43 9.94 24.19
CA THR A 418 -17.22 8.72 23.90
C THR A 418 -16.84 7.53 24.78
N LEU A 419 -15.57 7.41 25.15
CA LEU A 419 -15.03 6.27 25.92
C LEU A 419 -15.19 6.42 27.44
N ASP A 420 -15.35 7.63 27.95
CA ASP A 420 -15.45 7.97 29.37
C ASP A 420 -16.44 7.09 30.15
N PRO A 421 -17.70 6.90 29.68
CA PRO A 421 -18.66 6.06 30.39
C PRO A 421 -18.21 4.59 30.46
N LEU A 422 -17.55 4.10 29.41
CA LEU A 422 -17.03 2.73 29.36
C LEU A 422 -15.82 2.57 30.27
N MET A 423 -14.93 3.56 30.28
CA MET A 423 -13.70 3.58 31.06
C MET A 423 -14.00 3.64 32.56
N ARG A 424 -14.91 4.53 32.99
CA ARG A 424 -15.36 4.62 34.39
C ARG A 424 -15.95 3.30 34.89
N ARG A 425 -16.78 2.65 34.06
CA ARG A 425 -17.35 1.34 34.41
C ARG A 425 -16.28 0.26 34.53
N LYS A 426 -15.35 0.18 33.57
CA LYS A 426 -14.24 -0.80 33.62
C LYS A 426 -13.34 -0.57 34.83
N SER A 427 -13.00 0.69 35.11
CA SER A 427 -12.20 1.11 36.26
C SER A 427 -12.83 0.69 37.58
N ARG A 428 -14.13 0.99 37.78
CA ARG A 428 -14.86 0.59 38.98
C ARG A 428 -14.88 -0.94 39.13
N ASN A 429 -15.27 -1.66 38.08
CA ASN A 429 -15.37 -3.12 38.12
C ASN A 429 -14.01 -3.77 38.40
N TYR A 430 -12.92 -3.26 37.82
CA TYR A 430 -11.57 -3.77 38.05
C TYR A 430 -11.11 -3.51 39.49
N ARG A 431 -11.38 -2.32 40.02
CA ARG A 431 -11.07 -1.96 41.41
C ARG A 431 -11.85 -2.82 42.42
N GLU A 432 -13.10 -3.13 42.13
CA GLU A 432 -13.93 -4.03 42.94
C GLU A 432 -13.41 -5.48 42.89
N ALA A 433 -12.98 -5.96 41.72
CA ALA A 433 -12.52 -7.33 41.53
C ALA A 433 -11.08 -7.60 42.04
N HIS A 434 -10.16 -6.63 41.88
CA HIS A 434 -8.73 -6.81 42.12
C HIS A 434 -8.15 -5.92 43.23
N GLY A 435 -8.97 -5.02 43.79
CA GLY A 435 -8.55 -4.10 44.85
C GLY A 435 -7.78 -2.87 44.36
N ARG A 436 -7.57 -1.92 45.27
CA ARG A 436 -7.01 -0.59 44.96
C ARG A 436 -5.53 -0.61 44.55
N LYS A 437 -4.74 -1.55 45.07
CA LYS A 437 -3.31 -1.67 44.76
C LYS A 437 -3.09 -2.13 43.31
N ALA A 438 -3.72 -3.24 42.91
CA ALA A 438 -3.64 -3.75 41.54
C ALA A 438 -4.17 -2.74 40.51
N TRP A 439 -5.21 -1.97 40.88
CA TRP A 439 -5.71 -0.87 40.04
C TRP A 439 -4.66 0.23 39.81
N ALA A 440 -3.95 0.66 40.86
CA ALA A 440 -2.90 1.68 40.76
C ALA A 440 -1.66 1.18 40.00
N GLU A 441 -1.32 -0.10 40.13
CA GLU A 441 -0.23 -0.73 39.36
C GLU A 441 -0.57 -0.77 37.86
N ALA A 442 -1.79 -1.19 37.50
CA ALA A 442 -2.25 -1.16 36.12
C ALA A 442 -2.27 0.25 35.53
N GLU A 443 -2.59 1.27 36.34
CA GLU A 443 -2.52 2.67 35.92
C GLU A 443 -1.09 3.12 35.62
N LYS A 444 -0.14 2.73 36.48
CA LYS A 444 1.28 3.03 36.29
C LYS A 444 1.87 2.31 35.07
N GLU A 445 1.50 1.05 34.84
CA GLU A 445 1.97 0.25 33.70
C GLU A 445 1.45 0.78 32.37
N ALA A 446 0.23 1.31 32.32
CA ALA A 446 -0.34 1.85 31.09
C ALA A 446 0.21 3.24 30.69
N LEU A 447 0.95 3.90 31.59
CA LEU A 447 1.63 5.18 31.34
C LEU A 447 3.08 5.01 30.86
N GLN A 448 3.61 3.78 30.89
CA GLN A 448 4.91 3.39 30.35
C GLN A 448 4.75 2.84 28.94
#